data_AF-A0A8J9THN2-F1
#
_entry.id   AF-A0A8J9THN2-F1
#
_cell.length_a   1.000
_cell.length_b   1.000
_cell.length_c   1.000
_cell.angle_alpha   90.00
_cell.angle_beta   90.00
_cell.angle_gamma   90.00
#
_symmetry.space_group_name_H-M   'P 1'
#
loop_
_entity.id
_entity.type
_entity.pdbx_description
1 polymer ?
#
loop_
_entity_poly.entity_id
_entity_poly.type
_entity_poly.pdbx_seq_one_letter_code
_entity_poly.pdbx_strand_id
1 'polypeptide(L)'
;MGQILSLPFKLCRHTATFYRGFVHYWIGQGRNSPYQTPEQCTFAPLRETPTDSPTQKLFKQHARVHLYSLASNFYLYHKPHYRKGSYRDDLIDNLRNVAIPGTGIPLSLMASTRLTALGFLFSAYPTVSLVAAVHQWIKTRGKTSISEEYATRLLAPNDWFSYWRLNCNIVGLHSVLNDMPVDYEMENKWTFLENGKKRGVPISPYLTTPGIVVKHRNEEGGLGIHFYRNAVDGGDWIIQERIQNSDWVQSMLPAKAPLSTFRVITCSAAYNVSEAPN
;
A
#
# COMPACT_ATOMS: atom_id res chain seq x y z
N MET A 1 -2.23 -10.97 36.46
CA MET A 1 -3.64 -11.34 36.14
C MET A 1 -4.46 -10.20 35.53
N GLY A 2 -4.33 -8.93 35.95
CA GLY A 2 -5.16 -7.82 35.42
C GLY A 2 -5.01 -7.47 33.93
N GLN A 3 -3.86 -7.75 33.30
CA GLN A 3 -3.69 -7.54 31.86
C GLN A 3 -4.44 -8.59 31.01
N ILE A 4 -4.56 -9.83 31.48
CA ILE A 4 -5.23 -10.92 30.74
C ILE A 4 -6.74 -10.71 30.75
N LEU A 5 -7.31 -10.31 31.89
CA LEU A 5 -8.74 -10.04 32.02
C LEU A 5 -9.20 -8.81 31.21
N SER A 6 -8.33 -7.81 31.03
CA SER A 6 -8.65 -6.61 30.26
C SER A 6 -8.38 -6.73 28.76
N LEU A 7 -7.65 -7.76 28.32
CA LEU A 7 -7.28 -7.92 26.91
C LEU A 7 -8.50 -8.03 25.98
N PRO A 8 -9.52 -8.88 26.24
CA PRO A 8 -10.70 -8.96 25.37
C PRO A 8 -11.39 -7.60 25.21
N PHE A 9 -11.55 -6.85 26.30
CA PHE A 9 -12.16 -5.51 26.27
C PHE A 9 -11.35 -4.52 25.42
N LYS A 10 -10.01 -4.56 25.52
CA LYS A 10 -9.14 -3.70 24.71
C LYS A 10 -9.23 -4.07 23.22
N LEU A 11 -9.20 -5.36 22.88
CA LEU A 11 -9.34 -5.82 21.49
C LEU A 11 -10.71 -5.44 20.92
N CYS A 12 -11.79 -5.61 21.68
CA CYS A 12 -13.13 -5.17 21.30
C CYS A 12 -13.20 -3.66 21.09
N ARG A 13 -12.55 -2.86 21.95
CA ARG A 13 -12.50 -1.40 21.80
C ARG A 13 -11.79 -0.97 20.52
N HIS A 14 -10.67 -1.59 20.17
CA HIS A 14 -9.95 -1.31 18.92
C HIS A 14 -10.77 -1.71 17.69
N THR A 15 -11.42 -2.86 17.74
CA THR A 15 -12.31 -3.34 16.68
C THR A 15 -13.53 -2.43 16.50
N ALA A 16 -14.14 -1.98 17.60
CA ALA A 16 -15.22 -1.00 17.57
C ALA A 16 -14.76 0.34 17.00
N THR A 17 -13.54 0.79 17.34
CA THR A 17 -12.94 1.99 16.76
C THR A 17 -12.76 1.85 15.25
N PHE A 18 -12.26 0.70 14.79
CA PHE A 18 -12.08 0.39 13.38
C PHE A 18 -13.41 0.47 12.61
N TYR A 19 -14.44 -0.26 13.07
CA TYR A 19 -15.75 -0.25 12.39
C TYR A 19 -16.40 1.14 12.40
N ARG A 20 -16.41 1.83 13.55
CA ARG A 20 -16.99 3.17 13.65
C ARG A 20 -16.25 4.16 12.76
N GLY A 21 -14.92 4.06 12.69
CA GLY A 21 -14.11 4.92 11.84
C GLY A 21 -14.32 4.64 10.35
N PHE A 22 -14.34 3.37 9.94
CA PHE A 22 -14.65 2.98 8.57
C PHE A 22 -16.04 3.50 8.14
N VAL A 23 -17.08 3.25 8.95
CA VAL A 23 -18.45 3.72 8.65
C VAL A 23 -18.52 5.25 8.64
N HIS A 24 -17.83 5.93 9.56
CA HIS A 24 -17.75 7.39 9.62
C HIS A 24 -17.24 7.99 8.30
N TYR A 25 -16.19 7.42 7.72
CA TYR A 25 -15.63 7.90 6.45
C TYR A 25 -16.36 7.36 5.22
N TRP A 26 -16.98 6.18 5.29
CA TRP A 26 -17.64 5.58 4.13
C TRP A 26 -19.00 6.22 3.83
N ILE A 27 -19.85 6.33 4.85
CA ILE A 27 -21.23 6.84 4.70
C ILE A 27 -21.64 7.86 5.77
N GLY A 28 -20.80 8.09 6.78
CA GLY A 28 -21.06 9.03 7.87
C GLY A 28 -20.60 10.46 7.60
N GLN A 29 -20.49 11.25 8.68
CA GLN A 29 -20.11 12.66 8.64
C GLN A 29 -18.69 12.90 8.08
N GLY A 30 -17.81 11.89 8.17
CA GLY A 30 -16.46 11.95 7.65
C GLY A 30 -16.36 11.87 6.12
N ARG A 31 -17.41 11.43 5.43
CA ARG A 31 -17.37 11.15 3.98
C ARG A 31 -16.96 12.34 3.13
N ASN A 32 -17.49 13.52 3.47
CA ASN A 32 -17.23 14.78 2.77
C ASN A 32 -16.36 15.72 3.61
N SER A 33 -15.81 15.24 4.73
CA SER A 33 -14.92 16.06 5.53
C SER A 33 -13.65 16.32 4.69
N PRO A 34 -13.26 17.60 4.48
CA PRO A 34 -11.96 17.87 3.90
C PRO A 34 -10.87 17.26 4.79
N TYR A 35 -9.66 17.10 4.28
CA TYR A 35 -8.52 16.73 5.13
C TYR A 35 -8.27 17.89 6.11
N GLN A 36 -8.93 17.81 7.26
CA GLN A 36 -8.94 18.82 8.31
C GLN A 36 -7.66 18.74 9.13
N THR A 37 -7.30 19.85 9.78
CA THR A 37 -6.20 19.81 10.74
C THR A 37 -6.53 18.81 11.85
N PRO A 38 -5.54 18.19 12.49
CA PRO A 38 -5.79 17.14 13.46
C PRO A 38 -6.76 17.46 14.60
N GLU A 39 -6.83 18.73 14.99
CA GLU A 39 -7.71 19.29 16.02
C GLU A 39 -9.17 19.36 15.56
N GLN A 40 -9.38 19.50 14.25
CA GLN A 40 -10.69 19.64 13.61
C GLN A 40 -11.31 18.29 13.25
N CYS A 41 -10.61 17.17 13.49
CA CYS A 41 -11.09 15.83 13.19
C CYS A 41 -12.50 15.55 13.76
N THR A 42 -13.43 15.20 12.87
CA THR A 42 -14.83 14.89 13.21
C THR A 42 -15.01 13.52 13.88
N PHE A 43 -14.03 12.61 13.77
CA PHE A 43 -14.07 11.29 14.41
C PHE A 43 -13.45 11.31 15.81
N ALA A 44 -14.29 11.47 16.84
CA ALA A 44 -13.85 11.67 18.23
C ALA A 44 -12.82 10.62 18.75
N PRO A 45 -12.94 9.30 18.48
CA PRO A 45 -11.96 8.33 18.96
C PRO A 45 -10.53 8.54 18.48
N LEU A 46 -10.33 9.22 17.33
CA LEU A 46 -9.02 9.52 16.75
C LEU A 46 -8.75 11.03 16.65
N ARG A 47 -9.47 11.85 17.42
CA ARG A 47 -9.17 13.28 17.55
C ARG A 47 -7.93 13.45 18.44
N GLU A 48 -7.05 14.36 18.04
CA GLU A 48 -5.89 14.71 18.85
C GLU A 48 -6.30 15.58 20.03
N THR A 49 -5.70 15.32 21.19
CA THR A 49 -5.89 16.10 22.42
C THR A 49 -4.58 16.76 22.82
N PRO A 50 -4.61 17.89 23.56
CA PRO A 50 -3.39 18.55 24.04
C PRO A 50 -2.50 17.64 24.89
N THR A 51 -3.09 16.62 25.50
CA THR A 51 -2.42 15.62 26.35
C THR A 51 -1.80 14.45 25.59
N ASP A 52 -2.03 14.33 24.27
CA ASP A 52 -1.43 13.26 23.48
C ASP A 52 0.08 13.47 23.33
N SER A 53 0.85 12.41 23.53
CA SER A 53 2.27 12.37 23.19
C SER A 53 2.47 12.43 21.66
N PRO A 54 3.68 12.81 21.17
CA PRO A 54 3.97 12.83 19.74
C PRO A 54 3.67 11.50 19.03
N THR A 55 4.00 10.37 19.66
CA THR A 55 3.71 9.03 19.13
C THR A 55 2.21 8.74 19.04
N GLN A 56 1.42 9.21 20.02
CA GLN A 56 -0.03 9.05 20.00
C GLN A 56 -0.68 9.89 18.89
N LYS A 57 -0.20 11.13 18.68
CA LYS A 57 -0.65 11.98 17.58
C LYS A 57 -0.37 11.34 16.22
N LEU A 58 0.86 10.87 16.02
CA LEU A 58 1.26 10.18 14.78
C LEU A 58 0.41 8.92 14.53
N PHE A 59 0.18 8.11 15.56
CA PHE A 59 -0.69 6.94 15.47
C PHE A 59 -2.12 7.32 15.05
N LYS A 60 -2.72 8.35 15.68
CA LYS A 60 -4.06 8.83 15.34
C LYS A 60 -4.12 9.35 13.90
N GLN A 61 -3.09 10.06 13.44
CA GLN A 61 -2.98 10.50 12.05
C GLN A 61 -2.95 9.32 11.08
N HIS A 62 -2.06 8.36 11.31
CA HIS A 62 -1.96 7.16 10.46
C HIS A 62 -3.28 6.37 10.46
N ALA A 63 -3.95 6.26 11.61
CA ALA A 63 -5.23 5.58 11.71
C ALA A 63 -6.33 6.26 10.89
N ARG A 64 -6.40 7.60 10.94
CA ARG A 64 -7.35 8.37 10.11
C ARG A 64 -7.08 8.18 8.63
N VAL A 65 -5.81 8.28 8.20
CA VAL A 65 -5.39 8.08 6.80
C VAL A 65 -5.75 6.67 6.32
N HIS A 66 -5.47 5.65 7.13
CA HIS A 66 -5.77 4.27 6.80
C HIS A 66 -7.27 4.02 6.65
N LEU A 67 -8.08 4.45 7.64
CA LEU A 67 -9.53 4.25 7.62
C LEU A 67 -10.21 5.02 6.49
N TYR A 68 -9.78 6.26 6.24
CA TYR A 68 -10.26 7.05 5.11
C TYR A 68 -9.89 6.38 3.78
N SER A 69 -8.68 5.85 3.66
CA SER A 69 -8.23 5.10 2.48
C SER A 69 -9.07 3.84 2.25
N LEU A 70 -9.36 3.06 3.30
CA LEU A 70 -10.25 1.90 3.18
C LEU A 70 -11.65 2.31 2.69
N ALA A 71 -12.22 3.37 3.25
CA ALA A 71 -13.52 3.89 2.82
C ALA A 71 -13.51 4.39 1.37
N SER A 72 -12.45 5.09 0.94
CA SER A 72 -12.38 5.66 -0.40
C SER A 72 -12.22 4.61 -1.50
N ASN A 73 -11.74 3.39 -1.20
CA ASN A 73 -11.77 2.27 -2.16
C ASN A 73 -13.20 1.99 -2.65
N PHE A 74 -14.22 2.13 -1.80
CA PHE A 74 -15.62 1.94 -2.19
C PHE A 74 -16.15 3.08 -3.05
N TYR A 75 -15.73 4.32 -2.75
CA TYR A 75 -16.03 5.49 -3.57
C TYR A 75 -15.43 5.37 -4.98
N LEU A 76 -14.17 4.94 -5.07
CA LEU A 76 -13.45 4.78 -6.34
C LEU A 76 -13.88 3.56 -7.13
N TYR A 77 -14.46 2.54 -6.49
CA TYR A 77 -14.66 1.20 -7.06
C TYR A 77 -15.11 1.15 -8.54
N HIS A 78 -16.11 1.95 -8.93
CA HIS A 78 -16.61 2.00 -10.32
C HIS A 78 -16.19 3.24 -11.11
N LYS A 79 -15.30 4.06 -10.54
CA LYS A 79 -14.81 5.27 -11.20
C LYS A 79 -13.74 4.94 -12.23
N PRO A 80 -13.57 5.78 -13.26
CA PRO A 80 -12.46 5.67 -14.21
C PRO A 80 -11.11 5.64 -13.50
N HIS A 81 -10.14 4.98 -14.11
CA HIS A 81 -8.79 4.86 -13.57
C HIS A 81 -7.75 5.20 -14.63
N TYR A 82 -6.67 5.85 -14.23
CA TYR A 82 -5.65 6.34 -15.16
C TYR A 82 -4.88 5.23 -15.92
N ARG A 83 -4.97 3.96 -15.50
CA ARG A 83 -4.34 2.81 -16.19
C ARG A 83 -5.34 1.83 -16.83
N LYS A 84 -6.60 1.87 -16.43
CA LYS A 84 -7.59 0.80 -16.66
C LYS A 84 -8.98 1.40 -16.81
N GLY A 85 -9.92 0.64 -17.37
CA GLY A 85 -11.30 1.09 -17.53
C GLY A 85 -11.94 1.55 -16.22
N SER A 86 -11.62 0.89 -15.10
CA SER A 86 -12.08 1.29 -13.77
C SER A 86 -11.05 1.01 -12.67
N TYR A 87 -11.24 1.66 -11.50
CA TYR A 87 -10.42 1.39 -10.32
C TYR A 87 -10.58 -0.05 -9.84
N ARG A 88 -11.78 -0.64 -9.95
CA ARG A 88 -12.02 -2.07 -9.66
C ARG A 88 -11.11 -2.96 -10.48
N ASP A 89 -10.99 -2.72 -11.79
CA ASP A 89 -10.20 -3.60 -12.66
C ASP A 89 -8.72 -3.52 -12.29
N ASP A 90 -8.23 -2.32 -11.99
CA ASP A 90 -6.87 -2.11 -11.46
C ASP A 90 -6.66 -2.80 -10.10
N LEU A 91 -7.62 -2.68 -9.18
CA LEU A 91 -7.60 -3.32 -7.87
C LEU A 91 -7.52 -4.85 -7.96
N ILE A 92 -8.36 -5.45 -8.81
CA ILE A 92 -8.39 -6.90 -9.06
C ILE A 92 -7.06 -7.36 -9.66
N ASP A 93 -6.55 -6.65 -10.68
CA ASP A 93 -5.28 -6.99 -11.32
C ASP A 93 -4.10 -6.91 -10.35
N ASN A 94 -4.04 -5.86 -9.51
CA ASN A 94 -3.00 -5.73 -8.50
C ASN A 94 -3.04 -6.89 -7.48
N LEU A 95 -4.24 -7.31 -7.07
CA LEU A 95 -4.41 -8.32 -6.02
C LEU A 95 -4.41 -9.77 -6.54
N ARG A 96 -4.37 -9.99 -7.87
CA ARG A 96 -4.40 -11.35 -8.45
C ARG A 96 -3.18 -12.19 -8.08
N ASN A 97 -2.04 -11.55 -7.88
CA ASN A 97 -0.76 -12.19 -7.56
C ASN A 97 -0.42 -12.12 -6.06
N VAL A 98 -1.36 -11.67 -5.22
CA VAL A 98 -1.21 -11.67 -3.77
C VAL A 98 -2.21 -12.66 -3.19
N ALA A 99 -1.72 -13.76 -2.64
CA ALA A 99 -2.54 -14.77 -2.01
C ALA A 99 -2.61 -14.60 -0.49
N ILE A 100 -3.71 -15.04 0.10
CA ILE A 100 -3.79 -15.24 1.55
C ILE A 100 -2.73 -16.29 1.91
N PRO A 101 -1.81 -16.00 2.86
CA PRO A 101 -0.74 -16.91 3.22
C PRO A 101 -1.26 -18.31 3.58
N GLY A 102 -0.66 -19.35 3.00
CA GLY A 102 -0.98 -20.75 3.29
C GLY A 102 -2.24 -21.31 2.63
N THR A 103 -3.05 -20.49 1.93
CA THR A 103 -4.28 -20.98 1.28
C THR A 103 -4.20 -21.00 -0.24
N GLY A 104 -3.31 -20.19 -0.83
CA GLY A 104 -3.24 -20.01 -2.29
C GLY A 104 -4.41 -19.22 -2.88
N ILE A 105 -5.36 -18.77 -2.05
CA ILE A 105 -6.53 -18.01 -2.47
C ILE A 105 -6.10 -16.57 -2.79
N PRO A 106 -6.26 -16.08 -4.02
CA PRO A 106 -5.87 -14.73 -4.38
C PRO A 106 -6.80 -13.69 -3.75
N LEU A 107 -6.23 -12.58 -3.27
CA LEU A 107 -6.98 -11.47 -2.66
C LEU A 107 -7.92 -10.77 -3.65
N SER A 108 -7.68 -10.93 -4.96
CA SER A 108 -8.57 -10.43 -6.01
C SER A 108 -10.02 -10.94 -5.86
N LEU A 109 -10.23 -12.15 -5.33
CA LEU A 109 -11.56 -12.69 -5.08
C LEU A 109 -12.33 -11.87 -4.04
N MET A 110 -11.64 -11.40 -3.00
CA MET A 110 -12.24 -10.57 -1.95
C MET A 110 -12.60 -9.18 -2.49
N ALA A 111 -11.83 -8.67 -3.45
CA ALA A 111 -12.06 -7.39 -4.10
C ALA A 111 -13.01 -7.43 -5.33
N SER A 112 -13.50 -8.62 -5.71
CA SER A 112 -14.27 -8.85 -6.94
C SER A 112 -15.61 -8.10 -6.98
N THR A 113 -16.22 -7.90 -5.82
CA THR A 113 -17.44 -7.10 -5.61
C THR A 113 -17.31 -6.24 -4.35
N ARG A 114 -18.15 -5.20 -4.22
CA ARG A 114 -18.22 -4.42 -2.97
C ARG A 114 -18.69 -5.26 -1.78
N LEU A 115 -19.59 -6.21 -2.00
CA LEU A 115 -20.13 -7.05 -0.93
C LEU A 115 -19.06 -7.99 -0.36
N THR A 116 -18.29 -8.66 -1.21
CA THR A 116 -17.18 -9.51 -0.77
C THR A 116 -16.11 -8.68 -0.06
N ALA A 117 -15.83 -7.47 -0.54
CA ALA A 117 -14.86 -6.57 0.09
C ALA A 117 -15.33 -6.10 1.48
N LEU A 118 -16.61 -5.77 1.64
CA LEU A 118 -17.20 -5.45 2.94
C LEU A 118 -17.17 -6.66 3.87
N GLY A 119 -17.58 -7.83 3.39
CA GLY A 119 -17.50 -9.07 4.16
C GLY A 119 -16.10 -9.33 4.68
N PHE A 120 -15.08 -9.15 3.84
CA PHE A 120 -13.68 -9.25 4.23
C PHE A 120 -13.29 -8.22 5.32
N LEU A 121 -13.64 -6.94 5.14
CA LEU A 121 -13.30 -5.89 6.10
C LEU A 121 -13.98 -6.07 7.47
N PHE A 122 -15.22 -6.57 7.50
CA PHE A 122 -15.97 -6.77 8.74
C PHE A 122 -15.73 -8.13 9.41
N SER A 123 -14.94 -9.02 8.81
CA SER A 123 -14.65 -10.33 9.40
C SER A 123 -13.15 -10.67 9.33
N ALA A 124 -12.67 -11.05 8.15
CA ALA A 124 -11.32 -11.53 7.94
C ALA A 124 -10.24 -10.50 8.31
N TYR A 125 -10.46 -9.21 8.03
CA TYR A 125 -9.45 -8.18 8.27
C TYR A 125 -9.07 -8.05 9.76
N PRO A 126 -10.01 -7.82 10.72
CA PRO A 126 -9.72 -7.91 12.14
C PRO A 126 -9.07 -9.23 12.59
N THR A 127 -9.55 -10.37 12.09
CA THR A 127 -8.96 -11.68 12.44
C THR A 127 -7.49 -11.77 12.00
N VAL A 128 -7.18 -11.37 10.78
CA VAL A 128 -5.81 -11.36 10.25
C VAL A 128 -4.94 -10.37 11.01
N SER A 129 -5.45 -9.18 11.34
CA SER A 129 -4.74 -8.20 12.18
C SER A 129 -4.42 -8.76 13.58
N LEU A 130 -5.31 -9.58 14.16
CA LEU A 130 -5.06 -10.25 15.45
C LEU A 130 -3.98 -11.32 15.34
N VAL A 131 -4.04 -12.17 14.31
CA VAL A 131 -3.01 -13.18 14.04
C VAL A 131 -1.65 -12.51 13.82
N ALA A 132 -1.61 -11.44 13.02
CA ALA A 132 -0.40 -10.66 12.78
C ALA A 132 0.14 -10.02 14.06
N ALA A 133 -0.74 -9.52 14.93
CA ALA A 133 -0.37 -8.95 16.22
C ALA A 133 0.25 -9.98 17.16
N VAL A 134 -0.34 -11.17 17.26
CA VAL A 134 0.20 -12.28 18.07
C VAL A 134 1.55 -12.74 17.51
N HIS A 135 1.64 -12.92 16.19
CA HIS A 135 2.90 -13.31 15.54
C HIS A 135 4.02 -12.28 15.82
N GLN A 136 3.73 -10.98 15.69
CA GLN A 136 4.70 -9.94 15.96
C GLN A 136 5.08 -9.89 17.44
N TRP A 137 4.11 -10.03 18.34
CA TRP A 137 4.36 -10.09 19.79
C TRP A 137 5.29 -11.25 20.16
N ILE A 138 5.11 -12.43 19.56
CA ILE A 138 6.00 -13.59 19.72
C ILE A 138 7.39 -13.27 19.16
N LYS A 139 7.47 -12.76 17.92
CA LYS A 139 8.73 -12.44 17.23
C LYS A 139 9.56 -11.42 18.01
N THR A 140 8.93 -10.43 18.63
CA THR A 140 9.62 -9.42 19.44
C THR A 140 9.84 -9.85 20.88
N ARG A 141 9.45 -11.07 21.27
CA ARG A 141 9.52 -11.60 22.64
C ARG A 141 8.79 -10.72 23.65
N GLY A 142 7.64 -10.18 23.25
CA GLY A 142 6.77 -9.39 24.13
C GLY A 142 7.28 -8.01 24.50
N LYS A 143 8.07 -7.36 23.63
CA LYS A 143 8.51 -5.96 23.84
C LYS A 143 7.34 -4.96 23.98
N THR A 144 6.21 -5.28 23.36
CA THR A 144 4.96 -4.51 23.38
C THR A 144 3.82 -5.40 23.89
N SER A 145 2.64 -4.84 24.12
CA SER A 145 1.44 -5.65 24.41
C SER A 145 0.75 -6.12 23.13
N ILE A 146 0.10 -7.30 23.19
CA ILE A 146 -0.76 -7.81 22.09
C ILE A 146 -1.80 -6.77 21.68
N SER A 147 -2.33 -6.00 22.65
CA SER A 147 -3.32 -4.96 22.37
C SER A 147 -2.75 -3.80 21.55
N GLU A 148 -1.49 -3.39 21.77
CA GLU A 148 -0.84 -2.31 21.01
C GLU A 148 -0.48 -2.79 19.61
N GLU A 149 0.03 -4.01 19.50
CA GLU A 149 0.24 -4.65 18.20
C GLU A 149 -1.08 -4.74 17.44
N TYR A 150 -2.15 -5.22 18.06
CA TYR A 150 -3.46 -5.32 17.41
C TYR A 150 -3.99 -3.96 16.95
N ALA A 151 -3.91 -2.94 17.81
CA ALA A 151 -4.27 -1.57 17.45
C ALA A 151 -3.47 -1.08 16.23
N THR A 152 -2.17 -1.35 16.20
CA THR A 152 -1.30 -1.00 15.07
C THR A 152 -1.73 -1.71 13.79
N ARG A 153 -1.86 -3.04 13.79
CA ARG A 153 -2.15 -3.82 12.57
C ARG A 153 -3.58 -3.63 12.07
N LEU A 154 -4.50 -3.22 12.94
CA LEU A 154 -5.90 -2.96 12.57
C LEU A 154 -6.14 -1.51 12.16
N LEU A 155 -5.61 -0.54 12.91
CA LEU A 155 -5.95 0.87 12.74
C LEU A 155 -4.88 1.62 11.96
N ALA A 156 -3.60 1.39 12.25
CA ALA A 156 -2.47 2.13 11.68
C ALA A 156 -1.37 1.19 11.17
N PRO A 157 -1.69 0.31 10.21
CA PRO A 157 -0.76 -0.72 9.78
C PRO A 157 0.48 -0.09 9.15
N ASN A 158 1.64 -0.63 9.51
CA ASN A 158 2.95 -0.09 9.15
C ASN A 158 3.80 -1.10 8.35
N ASP A 159 3.14 -2.03 7.67
CA ASP A 159 3.77 -3.00 6.79
C ASP A 159 3.76 -2.56 5.33
N TRP A 160 4.64 -3.19 4.55
CA TRP A 160 4.84 -2.86 3.13
C TRP A 160 3.55 -2.98 2.31
N PHE A 161 2.73 -4.01 2.57
CA PHE A 161 1.53 -4.27 1.77
C PHE A 161 0.49 -3.19 2.04
N SER A 162 0.32 -2.80 3.30
CA SER A 162 -0.57 -1.71 3.70
C SER A 162 -0.16 -0.37 3.08
N TYR A 163 1.14 -0.04 3.07
CA TYR A 163 1.62 1.18 2.41
C TYR A 163 1.48 1.14 0.90
N TRP A 164 1.74 -0.01 0.27
CA TRP A 164 1.52 -0.18 -1.17
C TRP A 164 0.04 0.03 -1.54
N ARG A 165 -0.88 -0.57 -0.78
CA ARG A 165 -2.32 -0.39 -1.01
C ARG A 165 -2.79 1.04 -0.75
N LEU A 166 -2.29 1.67 0.32
CA LEU A 166 -2.55 3.08 0.60
C LEU A 166 -2.11 3.96 -0.56
N ASN A 167 -0.90 3.73 -1.07
CA ASN A 167 -0.37 4.46 -2.21
C ASN A 167 -1.25 4.31 -3.46
N CYS A 168 -1.55 3.08 -3.88
CA CYS A 168 -2.40 2.84 -5.07
C CYS A 168 -3.73 3.58 -4.96
N ASN A 169 -4.33 3.56 -3.77
CA ASN A 169 -5.63 4.18 -3.54
C ASN A 169 -5.55 5.72 -3.52
N ILE A 170 -4.54 6.31 -2.88
CA ILE A 170 -4.35 7.78 -2.89
C ILE A 170 -4.10 8.28 -4.32
N VAL A 171 -3.27 7.58 -5.08
CA VAL A 171 -2.99 7.95 -6.48
C VAL A 171 -4.25 7.84 -7.34
N GLY A 172 -5.03 6.77 -7.17
CA GLY A 172 -6.34 6.62 -7.80
C GLY A 172 -7.29 7.76 -7.42
N LEU A 173 -7.36 8.11 -6.14
CA LEU A 173 -8.19 9.23 -5.66
C LEU A 173 -7.76 10.56 -6.27
N HIS A 174 -6.46 10.87 -6.22
CA HIS A 174 -5.90 12.10 -6.77
C HIS A 174 -6.20 12.21 -8.27
N SER A 175 -6.00 11.14 -9.05
CA SER A 175 -6.30 11.15 -10.48
C SER A 175 -7.76 11.48 -10.77
N VAL A 176 -8.70 10.91 -10.01
CA VAL A 176 -10.14 11.16 -10.18
C VAL A 176 -10.53 12.57 -9.78
N LEU A 177 -9.96 13.09 -8.70
CA LEU A 177 -10.30 14.43 -8.21
C LEU A 177 -9.70 15.56 -9.05
N ASN A 178 -8.72 15.26 -9.90
CA ASN A 178 -8.07 16.23 -10.79
C ASN A 178 -8.36 15.94 -12.27
N ASP A 179 -9.49 15.30 -12.58
CA ASP A 179 -9.97 15.06 -13.94
C ASP A 179 -8.99 14.28 -14.85
N MET A 180 -8.31 13.27 -14.30
CA MET A 180 -7.36 12.39 -15.00
C MET A 180 -6.27 13.14 -15.77
N PRO A 181 -5.34 13.83 -15.07
CA PRO A 181 -4.24 14.54 -15.72
C PRO A 181 -3.45 13.65 -16.67
N VAL A 182 -3.07 14.17 -17.83
CA VAL A 182 -2.32 13.43 -18.87
C VAL A 182 -0.97 12.91 -18.37
N ASP A 183 -0.35 13.56 -17.40
CA ASP A 183 0.93 13.12 -16.81
C ASP A 183 0.84 11.72 -16.16
N TYR A 184 -0.36 11.23 -15.84
CA TYR A 184 -0.54 9.85 -15.38
C TYR A 184 -0.21 8.79 -16.43
N GLU A 185 -0.08 9.15 -17.71
CA GLU A 185 0.46 8.25 -18.74
C GLU A 185 1.89 7.78 -18.41
N MET A 186 2.66 8.57 -17.63
CA MET A 186 3.97 8.17 -17.13
C MET A 186 3.91 7.07 -16.05
N GLU A 187 2.74 6.53 -15.74
CA GLU A 187 2.63 5.26 -15.00
C GLU A 187 2.98 4.05 -15.87
N ASN A 188 2.98 4.24 -17.20
CA ASN A 188 3.69 3.35 -18.10
C ASN A 188 5.20 3.54 -17.90
N LYS A 189 5.89 2.44 -17.55
CA LYS A 189 7.33 2.45 -17.26
C LYS A 189 8.17 2.99 -18.42
N TRP A 190 7.81 2.66 -19.66
CA TRP A 190 8.55 3.12 -20.83
C TRP A 190 8.35 4.62 -21.04
N THR A 191 7.10 5.08 -21.01
CA THR A 191 6.73 6.50 -21.10
C THR A 191 7.43 7.34 -20.02
N PHE A 192 7.55 6.81 -18.80
CA PHE A 192 8.31 7.44 -17.72
C PHE A 192 9.79 7.61 -18.06
N LEU A 193 10.45 6.55 -18.55
CA LEU A 193 11.87 6.59 -18.89
C LEU A 193 12.15 7.57 -20.02
N GLU A 194 11.30 7.61 -21.05
CA GLU A 194 11.46 8.53 -22.18
C GLU A 194 11.26 9.99 -21.76
N ASN A 195 10.17 10.29 -21.06
CA ASN A 195 9.86 11.66 -20.64
C ASN A 195 10.78 12.14 -19.53
N GLY A 196 11.13 11.29 -18.57
CA GLY A 196 12.10 11.59 -17.52
C GLY A 196 13.46 11.97 -18.11
N LYS A 197 13.95 11.21 -19.11
CA LYS A 197 15.18 11.54 -19.84
C LYS A 197 15.09 12.91 -20.52
N LYS A 198 14.00 13.18 -21.25
CA LYS A 198 13.77 14.47 -21.94
C LYS A 198 13.73 15.65 -20.98
N ARG A 199 13.18 15.46 -19.78
CA ARG A 199 13.04 16.47 -18.73
C ARG A 199 14.28 16.60 -17.83
N GLY A 200 15.34 15.81 -18.05
CA GLY A 200 16.55 15.82 -17.22
C GLY A 200 16.34 15.30 -15.80
N VAL A 201 15.27 14.52 -15.57
CA VAL A 201 15.01 13.87 -14.27
C VAL A 201 15.86 12.59 -14.17
N PRO A 202 16.49 12.30 -13.02
CA PRO A 202 17.15 11.02 -12.82
C PRO A 202 16.19 9.84 -13.05
N ILE A 203 16.57 8.95 -13.95
CA ILE A 203 15.80 7.74 -14.29
C ILE A 203 16.64 6.49 -14.01
N SER A 204 15.97 5.35 -13.84
CA SER A 204 16.68 4.07 -13.76
C SER A 204 17.47 3.80 -15.04
N PRO A 205 18.74 3.39 -14.96
CA PRO A 205 19.53 3.01 -16.13
C PRO A 205 18.87 1.84 -16.86
N TYR A 206 18.88 1.87 -18.18
CA TYR A 206 18.45 0.78 -19.05
C TYR A 206 19.39 0.66 -20.25
N LEU A 207 19.49 -0.54 -20.82
CA LEU A 207 20.31 -0.80 -21.99
C LEU A 207 19.61 -0.28 -23.24
N THR A 208 20.36 0.32 -24.15
CA THR A 208 19.87 0.80 -25.45
C THR A 208 20.11 -0.19 -26.59
N THR A 209 20.56 -1.40 -26.28
CA THR A 209 20.70 -2.48 -27.28
C THR A 209 19.32 -2.87 -27.83
N PRO A 210 19.17 -3.17 -29.14
CA PRO A 210 17.88 -3.55 -29.72
C PRO A 210 17.24 -4.80 -29.10
N GLY A 211 18.07 -5.69 -28.53
CA GLY A 211 17.61 -6.89 -27.86
C GLY A 211 18.74 -7.65 -27.17
N ILE A 212 18.38 -8.70 -26.45
CA ILE A 212 19.33 -9.64 -25.84
C ILE A 212 18.92 -11.08 -26.12
N VAL A 213 19.91 -11.97 -26.09
CA VAL A 213 19.72 -13.42 -26.11
C VAL A 213 20.22 -13.97 -24.78
N VAL A 214 19.34 -14.64 -24.04
CA VAL A 214 19.67 -15.30 -22.77
C VAL A 214 19.73 -16.80 -23.03
N LYS A 215 20.86 -17.42 -22.72
CA LYS A 215 21.09 -18.85 -22.95
C LYS A 215 21.34 -19.57 -21.63
N HIS A 216 20.72 -20.72 -21.45
CA HIS A 216 21.13 -21.63 -20.38
C HIS A 216 22.54 -22.16 -20.66
N ARG A 217 23.39 -22.24 -19.63
CA ARG A 217 24.82 -22.53 -19.79
C ARG A 217 25.15 -23.92 -20.37
N ASN A 218 24.24 -24.88 -20.18
CA ASN A 218 24.50 -26.31 -20.47
C ASN A 218 23.37 -26.98 -21.28
N GLU A 219 22.35 -26.24 -21.73
CA GLU A 219 21.31 -26.84 -22.58
C GLU A 219 21.72 -26.72 -24.04
N GLU A 220 21.73 -27.85 -24.75
CA GLU A 220 22.12 -27.95 -26.15
C GLU A 220 20.88 -28.03 -27.06
N GLY A 221 21.09 -28.07 -28.37
CA GLY A 221 20.00 -28.26 -29.34
C GLY A 221 19.02 -27.08 -29.46
N GLY A 222 19.41 -25.89 -29.00
CA GLY A 222 18.55 -24.70 -29.00
C GLY A 222 17.57 -24.62 -27.83
N LEU A 223 17.60 -25.59 -26.91
CA LEU A 223 16.85 -25.54 -25.65
C LEU A 223 17.44 -24.47 -24.71
N GLY A 224 16.59 -23.83 -23.92
CA GLY A 224 17.00 -22.80 -22.95
C GLY A 224 17.51 -21.49 -23.56
N ILE A 225 17.23 -21.22 -24.84
CA ILE A 225 17.54 -19.95 -25.51
C ILE A 225 16.30 -19.07 -25.55
N HIS A 226 16.40 -17.86 -25.01
CA HIS A 226 15.35 -16.86 -25.01
C HIS A 226 15.82 -15.60 -25.71
N PHE A 227 15.02 -15.12 -26.67
CA PHE A 227 15.26 -13.87 -27.39
C PHE A 227 14.29 -12.80 -26.86
N TYR A 228 14.84 -11.67 -26.42
CA TYR A 228 14.05 -10.55 -25.92
C TYR A 228 14.33 -9.32 -26.77
N ARG A 229 13.28 -8.75 -27.37
CA ARG A 229 13.36 -7.48 -28.08
C ARG A 229 13.11 -6.33 -27.11
N ASN A 230 13.98 -5.34 -27.14
CA ASN A 230 13.96 -4.21 -26.22
C ASN A 230 12.94 -3.15 -26.67
N ALA A 231 12.33 -2.45 -25.71
CA ALA A 231 11.38 -1.36 -25.94
C ALA A 231 11.96 -0.21 -26.78
N VAL A 232 13.28 0.02 -26.70
CA VAL A 232 13.99 1.00 -27.56
C VAL A 232 13.89 0.69 -29.05
N ASP A 233 13.64 -0.58 -29.40
CA ASP A 233 13.50 -1.07 -30.78
C ASP A 233 12.08 -1.61 -31.03
N GLY A 234 11.09 -1.12 -30.28
CA GLY A 234 9.68 -1.51 -30.46
C GLY A 234 9.34 -2.92 -29.97
N GLY A 235 10.15 -3.50 -29.08
CA GLY A 235 9.79 -4.71 -28.33
C GLY A 235 9.03 -4.42 -27.04
N ASP A 236 8.65 -5.47 -26.31
CA ASP A 236 7.86 -5.35 -25.08
C ASP A 236 8.70 -5.23 -23.80
N TRP A 237 10.02 -5.45 -23.89
CA TRP A 237 10.88 -5.60 -22.71
C TRP A 237 11.75 -4.38 -22.47
N ILE A 238 11.73 -3.86 -21.23
CA ILE A 238 12.76 -2.93 -20.77
C ILE A 238 13.91 -3.76 -20.23
N ILE A 239 15.07 -3.68 -20.91
CA ILE A 239 16.27 -4.39 -20.50
C ILE A 239 17.12 -3.47 -19.64
N GLN A 240 17.39 -3.87 -18.41
CA GLN A 240 18.02 -3.00 -17.42
C GLN A 240 18.95 -3.81 -16.51
N GLU A 241 20.05 -3.18 -16.08
CA GLU A 241 20.90 -3.73 -15.03
C GLU A 241 20.13 -3.82 -13.72
N ARG A 242 20.35 -4.91 -12.96
CA ARG A 242 19.68 -5.11 -11.69
C ARG A 242 20.08 -4.02 -10.70
N ILE A 243 19.11 -3.23 -10.26
CA ILE A 243 19.25 -2.27 -9.16
C ILE A 243 18.79 -2.94 -7.86
N GLN A 244 19.37 -2.54 -6.74
CA GLN A 244 19.00 -2.99 -5.41
C GLN A 244 18.16 -1.94 -4.69
N ASN A 245 17.26 -2.40 -3.81
CA ASN A 245 16.53 -1.49 -2.91
C ASN A 245 17.53 -0.85 -1.93
N SER A 246 17.23 0.36 -1.45
CA SER A 246 17.95 0.92 -0.31
C SER A 246 17.72 0.08 0.94
N ASP A 247 18.63 0.18 1.92
CA ASP A 247 18.56 -0.58 3.18
C ASP A 247 17.21 -0.41 3.89
N TRP A 248 16.70 0.82 3.92
CA TRP A 248 15.40 1.13 4.51
C TRP A 248 14.25 0.42 3.79
N VAL A 249 14.16 0.52 2.46
CA VAL A 249 13.12 -0.18 1.67
C VAL A 249 13.25 -1.69 1.84
N GLN A 250 14.48 -2.21 1.82
CA GLN A 250 14.78 -3.62 1.97
C GLN A 250 14.36 -4.16 3.34
N SER A 251 14.43 -3.34 4.40
CA SER A 251 14.00 -3.71 5.76
C SER A 251 12.49 -3.97 5.89
N MET A 252 11.69 -3.38 5.00
CA MET A 252 10.23 -3.54 4.99
C MET A 252 9.77 -4.73 4.12
N LEU A 253 10.62 -5.19 3.21
CA LEU A 253 10.26 -6.17 2.19
C LEU A 253 10.59 -7.61 2.61
N PRO A 254 9.93 -8.62 1.99
CA PRO A 254 10.38 -10.00 2.09
C PRO A 254 11.83 -10.18 1.63
N ALA A 255 12.50 -11.22 2.15
CA ALA A 255 13.84 -11.57 1.73
C ALA A 255 13.90 -11.81 0.21
N LYS A 256 14.94 -11.28 -0.45
CA LYS A 256 15.14 -11.38 -1.91
C LYS A 256 14.03 -10.73 -2.76
N ALA A 257 13.26 -9.80 -2.19
CA ALA A 257 12.32 -9.02 -2.98
C ALA A 257 13.03 -8.32 -4.15
N PRO A 258 12.45 -8.31 -5.37
CA PRO A 258 12.98 -7.52 -6.48
C PRO A 258 12.97 -6.03 -6.14
N LEU A 259 13.64 -5.21 -6.97
CA LEU A 259 13.54 -3.75 -6.86
C LEU A 259 12.06 -3.37 -6.80
N SER A 260 11.65 -2.89 -5.64
CA SER A 260 10.27 -2.55 -5.38
C SER A 260 10.08 -1.12 -5.80
N THR A 261 9.13 -0.89 -6.71
CA THR A 261 8.57 0.44 -6.94
C THR A 261 7.63 0.73 -5.77
N PHE A 262 8.21 0.89 -4.57
CA PHE A 262 7.55 1.70 -3.57
C PHE A 262 7.45 3.08 -4.17
N ARG A 263 6.26 3.42 -4.64
CA ARG A 263 5.92 4.81 -4.93
C ARG A 263 5.97 5.50 -3.57
N VAL A 264 7.14 6.03 -3.22
CA VAL A 264 7.26 6.94 -2.10
C VAL A 264 6.41 8.13 -2.51
N ILE A 265 5.18 8.19 -2.01
CA ILE A 265 4.49 9.48 -1.92
C ILE A 265 5.37 10.25 -0.96
N THR A 266 6.25 11.06 -1.51
CA THR A 266 6.87 12.12 -0.74
C THR A 266 5.70 12.95 -0.25
N CYS A 267 5.49 13.02 1.06
CA CYS A 267 4.81 14.21 1.54
C CYS A 267 5.70 15.36 1.10
N SER A 268 5.11 16.42 0.54
CA SER A 268 5.84 17.67 0.44
C SER A 268 6.17 18.08 1.87
N ALA A 269 7.40 17.78 2.30
CA ALA A 269 8.00 18.30 3.50
C ALA A 269 8.40 19.76 3.23
N ALA A 270 7.40 20.60 2.92
CA ALA A 270 7.52 22.03 3.19
C ALA A 270 7.83 22.30 4.69
N TYR A 271 7.91 21.25 5.52
CA TYR A 271 8.52 21.20 6.83
C TYR A 271 9.59 20.10 6.91
N ASN A 272 10.86 20.52 6.86
CA ASN A 272 12.10 19.81 7.22
C ASN A 272 12.42 18.46 6.53
N VAL A 273 13.29 18.53 5.52
CA VAL A 273 13.98 17.40 4.88
C VAL A 273 15.27 17.02 5.64
N SER A 274 15.43 17.41 6.91
CA SER A 274 16.68 17.17 7.66
C SER A 274 16.74 15.82 8.38
N GLU A 275 15.63 15.10 8.50
CA GLU A 275 15.61 13.81 9.20
C GLU A 275 14.87 12.77 8.35
N ALA A 276 15.63 11.92 7.66
CA ALA A 276 15.08 10.65 7.21
C ALA A 276 14.68 9.85 8.47
N PRO A 277 13.51 9.19 8.49
CA PRO A 277 13.19 8.28 9.57
C PRO A 277 14.19 7.12 9.54
N ASN A 278 15.01 7.02 10.60
CA ASN A 278 15.93 5.91 10.86
C ASN A 278 15.20 4.55 10.81
#